data_AF-A0A3D4JCW8-F1
#
_entry.id   AF-A0A3D4JCW8-F1
#
_cell.length_a   1.000
_cell.length_b   1.000
_cell.length_c   1.000
_cell.angle_alpha   90.00
_cell.angle_beta   90.00
_cell.angle_gamma   90.00
#
_symmetry.space_group_name_H-M   'P 1'
#
loop_
_entity.id
_entity.type
_entity.pdbx_description
1 polymer ?
#
loop_
_entity_poly.entity_id
_entity_poly.type
_entity_poly.pdbx_seq_one_letter_code
_entity_poly.pdbx_strand_id
1 'polypeptide(L)' 'MRRFMRIFFYLLYHPFAFAYDFVAAFVSFGQWKNWGRSILPFISGTHILELGHGPGHLQRFLLNANLTL' A
#
# COMPACT_ATOMS: atom_id res chain seq x y z
N MET A 1 25.05 -7.53 -6.18
CA MET A 1 23.62 -7.56 -5.82
C MET A 1 23.25 -6.81 -4.53
N ARG A 2 23.69 -7.21 -3.33
CA ARG A 2 23.11 -6.70 -2.06
C ARG A 2 23.21 -5.18 -1.86
N ARG A 3 24.33 -4.54 -2.25
CA ARG A 3 24.51 -3.09 -2.13
C ARG A 3 23.60 -2.31 -3.09
N PHE A 4 23.41 -2.81 -4.31
CA PHE A 4 22.53 -2.20 -5.30
C PHE A 4 21.07 -2.25 -4.85
N MET A 5 20.59 -3.41 -4.40
CA MET A 5 19.23 -3.54 -3.86
C MET A 5 18.99 -2.63 -2.66
N ARG A 6 19.98 -2.49 -1.77
CA ARG A 6 19.88 -1.58 -0.63
C ARG A 6 19.73 -0.12 -1.07
N ILE A 7 20.51 0.33 -2.06
CA ILE A 7 20.39 1.70 -2.60
C ILE A 7 19.04 1.87 -3.31
N PHE A 8 18.63 0.90 -4.12
CA PHE A 8 17.35 0.92 -4.81
C PHE A 8 16.18 1.05 -3.82
N PHE A 9 16.11 0.20 -2.80
CA PHE A 9 15.05 0.28 -1.79
C PHE A 9 15.17 1.55 -0.94
N TYR A 10 16.38 2.00 -0.59
CA TYR A 10 16.54 3.27 0.12
C TYR A 10 15.94 4.44 -0.68
N LEU A 11 16.27 4.52 -1.97
CA LEU A 11 15.75 5.52 -2.88
C LEU A 11 14.23 5.41 -3.03
N LEU A 12 13.70 4.19 -3.21
CA LEU A 12 12.28 3.95 -3.43
C LEU A 12 11.43 4.23 -2.18
N TYR A 13 11.95 4.00 -0.98
CA TYR A 13 11.22 4.23 0.27
C TYR A 13 11.40 5.63 0.87
N HIS A 14 12.39 6.42 0.42
CA HIS A 14 12.65 7.77 0.92
C HIS A 14 12.48 8.84 -0.18
N PRO A 15 13.51 9.22 -0.95
CA PRO A 15 13.42 10.36 -1.88
C PRO A 15 12.47 10.13 -3.06
N PHE A 16 12.25 8.88 -3.46
CA PHE A 16 11.35 8.49 -4.54
C PHE A 16 10.14 7.71 -4.04
N ALA A 17 9.72 7.95 -2.79
CA ALA A 17 8.49 7.36 -2.24
C ALA A 17 7.26 7.63 -3.12
N PHE A 18 7.21 8.77 -3.82
CA PHE A 18 6.14 9.08 -4.78
C PHE A 18 6.10 8.13 -5.99
N ALA A 19 7.25 7.59 -6.41
CA ALA A 19 7.35 6.65 -7.52
C ALA A 19 7.02 5.22 -7.11
N TYR A 20 6.89 4.95 -5.81
CA TYR A 20 6.50 3.64 -5.28
C TYR A 20 5.19 3.17 -5.90
N ASP A 21 4.19 4.05 -5.99
CA ASP A 21 2.89 3.74 -6.60
C ASP A 21 3.02 3.32 -8.06
N PHE A 22 3.92 3.97 -8.81
CA PHE A 22 4.18 3.65 -10.21
C PHE A 22 4.85 2.28 -10.35
N VAL A 23 5.88 2.00 -9.55
CA VAL A 23 6.58 0.70 -9.56
C VAL A 23 5.64 -0.43 -9.14
N ALA A 24 4.85 -0.21 -8.07
CA ALA A 24 3.90 -1.20 -7.59
C ALA A 24 2.78 -1.44 -8.61
N ALA A 25 2.27 -0.40 -9.27
CA ALA A 25 1.30 -0.55 -10.35
C ALA A 25 1.90 -1.29 -11.56
N PHE A 26 3.14 -0.99 -11.96
CA PHE A 26 3.80 -1.66 -13.08
C PHE A 26 4.02 -3.15 -12.81
N VAL A 27 4.57 -3.51 -11.65
CA VAL A 27 4.86 -4.91 -11.28
C VAL A 27 3.59 -5.72 -11.03
N SER A 28 2.54 -5.09 -10.50
CA SER A 28 1.25 -5.76 -10.25
C SER A 28 0.25 -5.66 -11.40
N PHE A 29 0.62 -5.05 -12.53
CA PHE A 29 -0.31 -4.72 -13.62
C PHE A 29 -1.57 -3.95 -13.12
N GLY A 30 -1.38 -3.08 -12.13
CA GLY A 30 -2.43 -2.29 -11.49
C GLY A 30 -3.31 -3.08 -10.51
N GLN A 31 -3.13 -4.38 -10.36
CA GLN A 31 -3.99 -5.24 -9.54
C GLN A 31 -3.76 -5.11 -8.04
N TRP A 32 -2.61 -4.57 -7.62
CA TRP A 32 -2.27 -4.45 -6.20
C TRP A 32 -3.36 -3.76 -5.37
N LYS A 33 -4.02 -2.71 -5.90
CA LYS A 33 -5.13 -2.04 -5.22
C LYS A 33 -6.38 -2.92 -5.09
N ASN A 34 -6.66 -3.74 -6.10
CA ASN A 34 -7.81 -4.66 -6.10
C ASN A 34 -7.62 -5.77 -5.07
N TRP A 35 -6.40 -6.31 -4.95
CA TRP A 35 -6.06 -7.29 -3.91
C TRP A 35 -6.19 -6.68 -2.52
N GLY A 36 -5.76 -5.42 -2.33
CA GLY A 36 -5.99 -4.69 -1.09
C GLY A 36 -7.48 -4.50 -0.80
N ARG A 37 -8.32 -4.29 -1.80
CA ARG A 37 -9.77 -4.15 -1.61
C ARG A 37 -10.46 -5.49 -1.31
N SER A 38 -9.93 -6.61 -1.78
CA SER A 38 -10.59 -7.91 -1.61
C SER A 38 -10.62 -8.39 -0.16
N ILE A 39 -9.83 -7.79 0.74
CA ILE A 39 -9.87 -8.14 2.16
C ILE A 39 -11.02 -7.47 2.92
N LEU A 40 -11.64 -6.41 2.37
CA LEU A 40 -12.69 -5.64 3.06
C LEU A 40 -13.83 -6.50 3.64
N PRO A 41 -14.36 -7.53 2.95
CA PRO A 41 -15.44 -8.36 3.48
C PRO A 41 -15.05 -9.19 4.72
N PHE A 42 -13.75 -9.37 4.96
CA PHE A 42 -13.22 -10.15 6.08
C PHE A 42 -12.88 -9.28 7.30
N ILE A 43 -13.01 -7.96 7.17
CA ILE A 43 -12.70 -7.00 8.22
C ILE A 43 -14.00 -6.55 8.88
N SER A 44 -14.01 -6.53 10.21
CA SER A 44 -15.14 -6.05 11.01
C SER A 44 -14.70 -5.06 12.08
N GLY A 45 -15.60 -4.14 12.45
CA GLY A 45 -15.34 -3.07 13.40
C GLY A 45 -15.06 -1.71 12.74
N THR A 46 -14.82 -0.70 13.59
CA THR A 46 -14.67 0.71 13.18
C THR A 46 -13.33 1.33 13.58
N HIS A 47 -12.46 0.55 14.24
CA HIS A 47 -11.17 1.00 14.77
C HIS A 47 -10.08 0.05 14.30
N ILE A 48 -9.56 0.29 13.10
CA ILE A 48 -8.56 -0.57 12.46
C ILE A 48 -7.22 0.16 12.39
N LEU A 49 -6.17 -0.49 12.89
CA LEU A 49 -4.79 -0.05 12.72
C LEU A 49 -4.15 -0.77 11.53
N GLU A 50 -3.85 -0.04 10.46
CA GLU A 50 -3.06 -0.55 9.34
C GLU A 50 -1.57 -0.37 9.61
N LEU A 51 -0.83 -1.48 9.69
CA LEU A 51 0.63 -1.46 9.82
C LEU A 51 1.28 -1.44 8.44
N GLY A 52 2.22 -0.50 8.23
CA GLY A 52 2.95 -0.40 6.97
C GLY A 52 2.08 0.08 5.80
N HIS A 53 1.26 1.12 6.02
CA HIS A 53 0.24 1.60 5.07
C HIS A 53 0.78 2.07 3.71
N GLY A 54 2.09 2.26 3.55
CA GLY A 54 2.70 2.76 2.32
C GLY A 54 2.05 4.09 1.87
N PRO A 55 1.51 4.18 0.65
CA PRO A 55 0.76 5.37 0.18
C PRO A 55 -0.66 5.53 0.74
N GLY A 56 -1.17 4.58 1.54
CA GLY A 56 -2.48 4.69 2.21
C GLY A 56 -3.70 4.37 1.33
N HIS A 57 -3.54 3.57 0.27
CA HIS A 57 -4.67 3.17 -0.59
C HIS A 57 -5.69 2.31 0.17
N LEU A 58 -5.24 1.40 1.03
CA LEU A 58 -6.12 0.55 1.82
C LEU A 58 -6.85 1.36 2.90
N GLN A 59 -6.18 2.26 3.62
CA GLN A 59 -6.83 3.22 4.52
C GLN A 59 -7.97 3.98 3.84
N ARG A 60 -7.77 4.44 2.58
CA ARG A 60 -8.85 5.08 1.83
C ARG A 60 -10.02 4.14 1.54
N PHE A 61 -9.77 2.87 1.26
CA PHE A 61 -10.84 1.88 1.10
C PHE A 61 -11.58 1.59 2.39
N LEU A 62 -10.88 1.50 3.52
CA LEU A 62 -11.47 1.30 4.84
C LEU A 62 -12.34 2.49 5.25
N LEU A 63 -11.85 3.72 5.04
CA LEU A 63 -12.61 4.95 5.30
C LEU A 63 -13.88 5.01 4.45
N ASN A 64 -13.78 4.73 3.14
CA ASN A 64 -14.94 4.69 2.25
C ASN A 64 -15.94 3.58 2.61
N ALA A 65 -15.51 2.53 3.31
CA ALA A 65 -16.35 1.44 3.77
C ALA A 65 -16.93 1.67 5.19
N ASN A 66 -16.68 2.84 5.81
CA ASN A 66 -17.02 3.15 7.20
C ASN A 66 -16.42 2.15 8.22
N LEU A 67 -15.26 1.56 7.89
CA LEU A 67 -14.54 0.62 8.75
C LEU A 67 -13.47 1.31 9.62
N THR A 68 -13.21 2.58 9.38
CA THR A 68 -12.34 3.44 10.20
C THR A 68 -13.05 4.75 10.48
N LEU A 69 -12.83 5.32 11.68
CA LEU A 69 -13.32 6.65 12.08
C LEU A 69 -12.83 7.79 11.16
#